data_AF-W0L9P9-F1
#
_entry.id   AF-W0L9P9-F1
#
_cell.length_a   1.000
_cell.length_b   1.000
_cell.length_c   1.000
_cell.angle_alpha   90.00
_cell.angle_beta   90.00
_cell.angle_gamma   90.00
#
_symmetry.space_group_name_H-M   'P 1'
#
loop_
_entity.id
_entity.type
_entity.pdbx_description
1 polymer ?
#
loop_
_entity_poly.entity_id
_entity_poly.type
_entity_poly.pdbx_seq_one_letter_code
_entity_poly.pdbx_strand_id
1 'polypeptide(L)'
;MFIGFDYGTANCSVAVIQDNGPKLLTLENHTPYLPSMLCAPTREAVSECLHRHWQVPTGSEENQQLLRRAITFNREEDILVKGDSVLFGLQALARYSEDPEEVYFVRSPKSFLGANGLKPQQIALFEDLVCAMMFHIKRQAEGVLQNSIDQAVIGRPINFQGTGGEEANQQAQGILQRAAARAGFKDIEFQFEPVAAGLDFEATLNEEKTVLVVDIGGGTTDCSLLLMGPQWRDRADRQPSLLGHSGCRVGGNDLDIMLAFKQLMPLFGMGGETEKGIALPALPYWNAVATNDVPAQSDFYSTANGRLLRDLIRDAAEPEKVKHLLKVYQQRLSYRLVRAAEESKIALSSQESICTPLAFIQQELTETIRQDQLAEAISQPLLRIQEQVSAVLATSQATPQVIYLTGGSARSPLLRRALQQQLPGIPLVGGNDFGSVTAGLARWAQTLFR
;
A
#
# COMPACT_ATOMS: atom_id res chain seq x y z
N MET A 1 11.21 11.80 -22.37
CA MET A 1 12.08 11.42 -21.22
C MET A 1 11.50 10.17 -20.56
N PHE A 2 12.34 9.32 -19.96
CA PHE A 2 11.91 8.15 -19.20
C PHE A 2 12.06 8.34 -17.69
N ILE A 3 11.24 7.60 -16.92
CA ILE A 3 11.32 7.55 -15.46
C ILE A 3 11.24 6.12 -14.94
N GLY A 4 11.79 5.89 -13.74
CA GLY A 4 11.36 4.79 -12.87
C GLY A 4 10.23 5.27 -11.96
N PHE A 5 9.11 4.55 -11.94
CA PHE A 5 7.92 4.93 -11.20
C PHE A 5 7.48 3.81 -10.26
N ASP A 6 7.72 3.99 -8.97
CA ASP A 6 7.13 3.14 -7.94
C ASP A 6 5.75 3.69 -7.58
N TYR A 7 4.71 3.05 -8.12
CA TYR A 7 3.33 3.26 -7.69
C TYR A 7 3.06 2.33 -6.50
N GLY A 8 3.55 2.68 -5.32
CA GLY A 8 3.51 1.79 -4.15
C GLY A 8 2.18 1.82 -3.39
N THR A 9 1.98 0.82 -2.52
CA THR A 9 0.77 0.71 -1.69
C THR A 9 0.68 1.84 -0.67
N ALA A 10 1.77 2.14 0.03
CA ALA A 10 1.80 3.14 1.10
C ALA A 10 2.28 4.51 0.59
N ASN A 11 3.29 4.52 -0.27
CA ASN A 11 3.85 5.73 -0.88
C ASN A 11 4.17 5.48 -2.34
N CYS A 12 4.03 6.51 -3.16
CA CYS A 12 4.52 6.58 -4.52
C CYS A 12 5.80 7.41 -4.58
N SER A 13 6.66 7.10 -5.54
CA SER A 13 7.91 7.84 -5.79
C SER A 13 8.34 7.71 -7.24
N VAL A 14 9.09 8.71 -7.71
CA VAL A 14 9.59 8.77 -9.10
C VAL A 14 11.09 9.03 -9.07
N ALA A 15 11.83 8.37 -9.96
CA ALA A 15 13.26 8.60 -10.15
C ALA A 15 13.61 8.77 -11.63
N VAL A 16 14.63 9.58 -11.87
CA VAL A 16 15.29 9.75 -13.18
C VAL A 16 16.74 9.31 -13.07
N ILE A 17 17.41 9.09 -14.20
CA ILE A 17 18.86 8.99 -14.22
C ILE A 17 19.48 10.38 -14.45
N GLN A 18 20.33 10.80 -13.52
CA GLN A 18 21.12 12.03 -13.60
C GLN A 18 22.56 11.74 -13.13
N ASP A 19 23.57 12.29 -13.80
CA ASP A 19 24.98 12.15 -13.42
C ASP A 19 25.45 10.68 -13.21
N ASN A 20 25.01 9.77 -14.09
CA ASN A 20 25.25 8.31 -14.04
C ASN A 20 24.63 7.57 -12.83
N GLY A 21 23.68 8.18 -12.12
CA GLY A 21 22.97 7.54 -11.02
C GLY A 21 21.48 7.85 -10.99
N PRO A 22 20.68 7.04 -10.27
CA PRO A 22 19.28 7.35 -10.02
C PRO A 22 19.16 8.52 -9.04
N LYS A 23 18.25 9.43 -9.34
CA LYS A 23 17.87 10.56 -8.48
C LYS A 23 16.36 10.56 -8.33
N LEU A 24 15.91 10.43 -7.08
CA LEU A 24 14.49 10.55 -6.76
C LEU A 24 14.05 12.01 -6.88
N LEU A 25 12.86 12.22 -7.45
CA LEU A 25 12.24 13.52 -7.61
C LEU A 25 11.44 13.88 -6.37
N THR A 26 11.48 15.15 -5.99
CA THR A 26 10.64 15.69 -4.92
C THR A 26 9.18 15.73 -5.36
N LEU A 27 8.28 15.10 -4.60
CA LEU A 27 6.85 15.05 -4.92
C LEU A 27 6.00 15.86 -3.93
N GLU A 28 6.18 15.68 -2.62
CA GLU A 28 5.37 16.35 -1.60
C GLU A 28 6.22 16.81 -0.41
N ASN A 29 5.96 18.04 0.08
CA ASN A 29 6.60 18.64 1.27
C ASN A 29 8.14 18.52 1.30
N HIS A 30 8.78 18.76 0.15
CA HIS A 30 10.24 18.63 -0.03
C HIS A 30 10.79 17.20 0.15
N THR A 31 9.93 16.19 0.19
CA THR A 31 10.29 14.78 0.22
C THR A 31 10.06 14.11 -1.14
N PRO A 32 10.77 13.02 -1.46
CA PRO A 32 10.57 12.30 -2.71
C PRO A 32 9.37 11.35 -2.70
N TYR A 33 8.55 11.39 -1.65
CA TYR A 33 7.46 10.45 -1.42
C TYR A 33 6.14 11.20 -1.44
N LEU A 34 5.16 10.65 -2.16
CA LEU A 34 3.77 11.05 -2.08
C LEU A 34 3.01 9.88 -1.44
N PRO A 35 2.41 10.00 -0.26
CA PRO A 35 1.65 8.90 0.29
C PRO A 35 0.47 8.54 -0.62
N SER A 36 0.21 7.24 -0.75
CA SER A 36 -0.71 6.69 -1.74
C SER A 36 -2.16 6.84 -1.28
N MET A 37 -2.66 8.07 -1.31
CA MET A 37 -4.01 8.42 -0.86
C MET A 37 -4.57 9.57 -1.67
N LEU A 38 -5.89 9.57 -1.81
CA LEU A 38 -6.65 10.66 -2.41
C LEU A 38 -7.93 10.90 -1.63
N CYS A 39 -8.45 12.13 -1.70
CA CYS A 39 -9.79 12.44 -1.26
C CYS A 39 -10.52 13.31 -2.28
N ALA A 40 -11.84 13.22 -2.28
CA ALA A 40 -12.73 14.04 -3.09
C ALA A 40 -14.03 14.28 -2.30
N PRO A 41 -14.87 15.27 -2.69
CA PRO A 41 -16.18 15.47 -2.09
C PRO A 41 -17.02 14.18 -2.13
N THR A 42 -17.01 13.51 -3.27
CA THR A 42 -17.67 12.22 -3.48
C THR A 42 -16.82 11.31 -4.35
N ARG A 43 -17.21 10.05 -4.41
CA ARG A 43 -16.58 9.06 -5.29
C ARG A 43 -16.72 9.45 -6.77
N GLU A 44 -17.89 9.97 -7.13
CA GLU A 44 -18.24 10.43 -8.46
C GLU A 44 -17.43 11.66 -8.88
N ALA A 45 -17.10 12.56 -7.94
CA ALA A 45 -16.28 13.74 -8.20
C ALA A 45 -14.88 13.39 -8.75
N VAL A 46 -14.33 12.21 -8.44
CA VAL A 46 -13.03 11.76 -8.98
C VAL A 46 -13.10 11.63 -10.51
N SER A 47 -14.06 10.85 -11.02
CA SER A 47 -14.23 10.63 -12.46
C SER A 47 -14.57 11.92 -13.19
N GLU A 48 -15.45 12.76 -12.62
CA GLU A 48 -15.78 14.05 -13.23
C GLU A 48 -14.57 15.00 -13.29
N CYS A 49 -13.80 15.11 -12.20
CA CYS A 49 -12.59 15.94 -12.17
C CYS A 49 -11.56 15.48 -13.21
N LEU A 50 -11.24 14.18 -13.21
CA LEU A 50 -10.27 13.57 -14.11
C LEU A 50 -10.59 13.86 -15.59
N HIS A 51 -11.87 13.72 -15.97
CA HIS A 51 -12.26 13.83 -17.37
C HIS A 51 -12.62 15.25 -17.80
N ARG A 52 -13.40 16.00 -17.00
CA ARG A 52 -13.88 17.33 -17.40
C ARG A 52 -12.87 18.44 -17.11
N HIS A 53 -12.13 18.34 -16.01
CA HIS A 53 -11.24 19.41 -15.57
C HIS A 53 -9.79 19.14 -15.94
N TRP A 54 -9.34 17.89 -15.87
CA TRP A 54 -7.98 17.53 -16.28
C TRP A 54 -7.87 17.04 -17.73
N GLN A 55 -9.00 16.91 -18.42
CA GLN A 55 -9.08 16.55 -19.85
C GLN A 55 -8.39 15.22 -20.17
N VAL A 56 -8.32 14.31 -19.19
CA VAL A 56 -7.84 12.94 -19.42
C VAL A 56 -8.91 12.19 -20.20
N PRO A 57 -8.57 11.47 -21.29
CA PRO A 57 -9.56 10.72 -22.04
C PRO A 57 -10.17 9.56 -21.24
N THR A 58 -11.45 9.29 -21.46
CA THR A 58 -12.11 8.05 -21.02
C THR A 58 -11.53 6.89 -21.81
N GLY A 59 -11.00 5.86 -21.14
CA GLY A 59 -10.32 4.75 -21.81
C GLY A 59 -11.25 3.66 -22.39
N SER A 60 -12.45 3.50 -21.85
CA SER A 60 -13.39 2.42 -22.19
C SER A 60 -14.85 2.91 -22.22
N GLU A 61 -15.76 2.09 -22.75
CA GLU A 61 -17.20 2.36 -22.70
C GLU A 61 -17.69 2.40 -21.25
N GLU A 62 -17.18 1.51 -20.39
CA GLU A 62 -17.50 1.49 -18.96
C GLU A 62 -17.10 2.80 -18.27
N ASN A 63 -15.91 3.35 -18.57
CA ASN A 63 -15.48 4.65 -18.03
C ASN A 63 -16.34 5.81 -18.55
N GLN A 64 -16.82 5.75 -19.81
CA GLN A 64 -17.75 6.74 -20.33
C GLN A 64 -19.11 6.69 -19.62
N GLN A 65 -19.64 5.48 -19.39
CA GLN A 65 -20.88 5.30 -18.65
C GLN A 65 -20.73 5.75 -17.19
N LEU A 66 -19.60 5.44 -16.55
CA LEU A 66 -19.25 5.90 -15.21
C LEU A 66 -19.23 7.43 -15.15
N LEU A 67 -18.55 8.10 -16.08
CA LEU A 67 -18.51 9.55 -16.17
C LEU A 67 -19.91 10.18 -16.30
N ARG A 68 -20.77 9.65 -17.18
CA ARG A 68 -22.15 10.16 -17.35
C ARG A 68 -22.96 10.06 -16.06
N ARG A 69 -22.80 8.96 -15.31
CA ARG A 69 -23.44 8.75 -14.01
C ARG A 69 -22.88 9.72 -12.97
N ALA A 70 -21.57 9.88 -12.93
CA ALA A 70 -20.90 10.79 -12.01
C ALA A 70 -21.36 12.24 -12.18
N ILE A 71 -21.41 12.75 -13.42
CA ILE A 71 -21.89 14.11 -13.72
C ILE A 71 -23.35 14.28 -13.31
N THR A 72 -24.19 13.27 -13.58
CA THR A 72 -25.61 13.32 -13.20
C THR A 72 -25.76 13.38 -11.68
N PHE A 73 -25.08 12.48 -10.98
CA PHE A 73 -25.10 12.41 -9.52
C PHE A 73 -24.61 13.70 -8.88
N ASN A 74 -23.43 14.21 -9.27
CA ASN A 74 -22.89 15.43 -8.68
C ASN A 74 -23.80 16.64 -8.91
N ARG A 75 -24.46 16.72 -10.06
CA ARG A 75 -25.44 17.77 -10.33
C ARG A 75 -26.72 17.61 -9.48
N GLU A 76 -27.20 16.40 -9.28
CA GLU A 76 -28.41 16.14 -8.48
C GLU A 76 -28.18 16.41 -6.98
N GLU A 77 -26.96 16.18 -6.51
CA GLU A 77 -26.53 16.44 -5.13
C GLU A 77 -25.94 17.85 -4.93
N ASP A 78 -26.04 18.73 -5.94
CA ASP A 78 -25.48 20.09 -5.92
C ASP A 78 -23.96 20.17 -5.58
N ILE A 79 -23.20 19.14 -5.94
CA ILE A 79 -21.76 19.05 -5.76
C ILE A 79 -21.03 19.81 -6.88
N LEU A 80 -20.40 20.93 -6.52
CA LEU A 80 -19.56 21.70 -7.44
C LEU A 80 -18.17 21.06 -7.60
N VAL A 81 -17.97 20.32 -8.69
CA VAL A 81 -16.66 19.77 -9.06
C VAL A 81 -15.79 20.83 -9.76
N LYS A 82 -14.54 20.95 -9.32
CA LYS A 82 -13.49 21.84 -9.83
C LYS A 82 -12.20 21.05 -10.05
N GLY A 83 -11.23 21.66 -10.72
CA GLY A 83 -9.93 21.03 -11.00
C GLY A 83 -9.07 20.74 -9.77
N ASP A 84 -9.39 21.33 -8.62
CA ASP A 84 -8.77 21.15 -7.31
C ASP A 84 -9.66 20.37 -6.32
N SER A 85 -10.80 19.83 -6.78
CA SER A 85 -11.70 19.05 -5.93
C SER A 85 -11.11 17.70 -5.49
N VAL A 86 -10.11 17.18 -6.20
CA VAL A 86 -9.43 15.94 -5.82
C VAL A 86 -8.09 16.31 -5.21
N LEU A 87 -7.91 15.94 -3.95
CA LEU A 87 -6.66 16.12 -3.21
C LEU A 87 -5.90 14.80 -3.15
N PHE A 88 -4.58 14.88 -3.00
CA PHE A 88 -3.68 13.74 -2.95
C PHE A 88 -2.75 13.85 -1.75
N GLY A 89 -2.09 12.74 -1.39
CA GLY A 89 -1.03 12.75 -0.39
C GLY A 89 -1.47 13.33 0.96
N LEU A 90 -0.56 14.02 1.63
CA LEU A 90 -0.78 14.61 2.95
C LEU A 90 -1.93 15.62 2.96
N GLN A 91 -2.23 16.27 1.84
CA GLN A 91 -3.41 17.16 1.74
C GLN A 91 -4.72 16.37 1.83
N ALA A 92 -4.81 15.22 1.16
CA ALA A 92 -5.97 14.35 1.27
C ALA A 92 -6.17 13.84 2.71
N LEU A 93 -5.07 13.49 3.38
CA LEU A 93 -5.11 13.05 4.78
C LEU A 93 -5.47 14.17 5.74
N ALA A 94 -4.96 15.38 5.53
CA ALA A 94 -5.33 16.53 6.34
C ALA A 94 -6.84 16.79 6.23
N ARG A 95 -7.38 16.80 5.00
CA ARG A 95 -8.81 16.99 4.77
C ARG A 95 -9.66 15.90 5.40
N TYR A 96 -9.28 14.64 5.24
CA TYR A 96 -9.96 13.53 5.91
C TYR A 96 -9.86 13.61 7.44
N SER A 97 -8.75 14.13 7.98
CA SER A 97 -8.57 14.25 9.43
C SER A 97 -9.40 15.38 10.04
N GLU A 98 -9.67 16.43 9.27
CA GLU A 98 -10.54 17.55 9.66
C GLU A 98 -12.01 17.12 9.70
N ASP A 99 -12.48 16.46 8.65
CA ASP A 99 -13.88 16.06 8.52
C ASP A 99 -14.04 14.73 7.77
N PRO A 100 -13.90 13.58 8.47
CA PRO A 100 -13.99 12.25 7.87
C PRO A 100 -15.34 11.92 7.23
N GLU A 101 -16.42 12.60 7.64
CA GLU A 101 -17.79 12.30 7.22
C GLU A 101 -18.15 12.96 5.89
N GLU A 102 -17.53 14.10 5.59
CA GLU A 102 -17.82 14.95 4.42
C GLU A 102 -16.93 14.67 3.20
N VAL A 103 -16.07 13.64 3.25
CA VAL A 103 -15.19 13.30 2.13
C VAL A 103 -15.19 11.82 1.77
N TYR A 104 -15.13 11.57 0.47
CA TYR A 104 -14.72 10.28 -0.04
C TYR A 104 -13.19 10.16 0.04
N PHE A 105 -12.70 9.35 0.97
CA PHE A 105 -11.28 9.09 1.18
C PHE A 105 -10.89 7.68 0.73
N VAL A 106 -9.82 7.58 -0.07
CA VAL A 106 -9.24 6.31 -0.48
C VAL A 106 -7.77 6.27 -0.10
N ARG A 107 -7.41 5.27 0.71
CA ARG A 107 -6.02 4.94 1.03
C ARG A 107 -5.60 3.70 0.26
N SER A 108 -4.36 3.69 -0.22
CA SER A 108 -3.73 2.57 -0.91
C SER A 108 -4.53 2.04 -2.12
N PRO A 109 -4.85 2.82 -3.17
CA PRO A 109 -5.67 2.32 -4.28
C PRO A 109 -5.12 1.06 -4.96
N LYS A 110 -3.79 0.87 -4.94
CA LYS A 110 -3.13 -0.37 -5.40
C LYS A 110 -3.60 -1.62 -4.67
N SER A 111 -4.01 -1.51 -3.39
CA SER A 111 -4.49 -2.65 -2.61
C SER A 111 -5.76 -3.27 -3.17
N PHE A 112 -6.53 -2.53 -3.96
CA PHE A 112 -7.76 -3.04 -4.54
C PHE A 112 -7.54 -3.74 -5.88
N LEU A 113 -6.32 -3.70 -6.41
CA LEU A 113 -5.98 -4.33 -7.68
C LEU A 113 -5.80 -5.84 -7.51
N GLY A 114 -6.45 -6.59 -8.40
CA GLY A 114 -6.49 -8.05 -8.38
C GLY A 114 -7.61 -8.62 -7.51
N ALA A 115 -8.43 -7.80 -6.84
CA ALA A 115 -9.55 -8.34 -6.07
C ALA A 115 -10.49 -9.19 -6.95
N ASN A 116 -10.88 -10.36 -6.45
CA ASN A 116 -11.74 -11.28 -7.19
C ASN A 116 -13.20 -10.78 -7.24
N GLY A 117 -13.89 -11.09 -8.34
CA GLY A 117 -15.33 -10.83 -8.46
C GLY A 117 -15.71 -9.36 -8.62
N LEU A 118 -14.76 -8.49 -8.97
CA LEU A 118 -15.06 -7.08 -9.27
C LEU A 118 -15.95 -6.97 -10.50
N LYS A 119 -17.06 -6.24 -10.35
CA LYS A 119 -17.94 -5.91 -11.48
C LYS A 119 -17.25 -4.91 -12.41
N PRO A 120 -17.59 -4.87 -13.72
CA PRO A 120 -16.98 -3.95 -14.68
C PRO A 120 -16.98 -2.48 -14.24
N GLN A 121 -18.06 -2.04 -13.58
CA GLN A 121 -18.17 -0.67 -13.05
C GLN A 121 -17.19 -0.38 -11.91
N GLN A 122 -16.87 -1.37 -11.07
CA GLN A 122 -15.88 -1.24 -10.00
C GLN A 122 -14.46 -1.17 -10.60
N ILE A 123 -14.18 -1.99 -11.61
CA ILE A 123 -12.92 -1.97 -12.36
C ILE A 123 -12.71 -0.59 -13.00
N ALA A 124 -13.74 -0.04 -13.67
CA ALA A 124 -13.67 1.28 -14.28
C ALA A 124 -13.39 2.39 -13.25
N LEU A 125 -14.02 2.33 -12.08
CA LEU A 125 -13.76 3.27 -10.99
C LEU A 125 -12.33 3.15 -10.46
N PHE A 126 -11.82 1.93 -10.24
CA PHE A 126 -10.44 1.74 -9.81
C PHE A 126 -9.45 2.25 -10.86
N GLU A 127 -9.74 2.07 -12.14
CA GLU A 127 -8.94 2.64 -13.22
C GLU A 127 -8.91 4.18 -13.15
N ASP A 128 -10.06 4.84 -12.88
CA ASP A 128 -10.11 6.29 -12.71
C ASP A 128 -9.32 6.77 -11.47
N LEU A 129 -9.42 6.05 -10.34
CA LEU A 129 -8.66 6.37 -9.12
C LEU A 129 -7.16 6.26 -9.35
N VAL A 130 -6.70 5.17 -9.97
CA VAL A 130 -5.29 4.96 -10.29
C VAL A 130 -4.81 6.00 -11.31
N CYS A 131 -5.61 6.26 -12.35
CA CYS A 131 -5.28 7.23 -13.39
C CYS A 131 -5.16 8.65 -12.82
N ALA A 132 -6.08 9.05 -11.93
CA ALA A 132 -6.03 10.34 -11.24
C ALA A 132 -4.72 10.51 -10.45
N MET A 133 -4.30 9.49 -9.71
CA MET A 133 -3.02 9.51 -8.98
C MET A 133 -1.83 9.57 -9.91
N MET A 134 -1.77 8.70 -10.93
CA MET A 134 -0.65 8.65 -11.88
C MET A 134 -0.52 9.97 -12.66
N PHE A 135 -1.64 10.56 -13.08
CA PHE A 135 -1.67 11.84 -13.76
C PHE A 135 -1.16 12.98 -12.85
N HIS A 136 -1.59 13.01 -11.59
CA HIS A 136 -1.10 13.98 -10.61
C HIS A 136 0.42 13.85 -10.40
N ILE A 137 0.92 12.64 -10.17
CA ILE A 137 2.35 12.36 -9.97
C ILE A 137 3.16 12.74 -11.21
N LYS A 138 2.69 12.38 -12.41
CA LYS A 138 3.33 12.75 -13.68
C LYS A 138 3.45 14.26 -13.81
N ARG A 139 2.38 15.02 -13.55
CA ARG A 139 2.42 16.49 -13.61
C ARG A 139 3.37 17.11 -12.60
N GLN A 140 3.42 16.58 -11.38
CA GLN A 140 4.40 17.02 -10.38
C GLN A 140 5.84 16.77 -10.86
N ALA A 141 6.12 15.55 -11.34
CA ALA A 141 7.43 15.18 -11.86
C ALA A 141 7.84 16.02 -13.08
N GLU A 142 6.95 16.25 -14.04
CA GLU A 142 7.17 17.13 -15.19
C GLU A 142 7.41 18.59 -14.75
N GLY A 143 6.72 19.05 -13.72
CA GLY A 143 6.94 20.36 -13.10
C GLY A 143 8.31 20.50 -12.45
N VAL A 144 8.84 19.45 -11.81
CA VAL A 144 10.20 19.45 -11.24
C VAL A 144 11.26 19.41 -12.35
N LEU A 145 11.03 18.61 -13.38
CA LEU A 145 11.99 18.39 -14.47
C LEU A 145 11.96 19.47 -15.55
N GLN A 146 10.87 20.25 -15.62
CA GLN A 146 10.59 21.20 -16.70
C GLN A 146 10.67 20.53 -18.09
N ASN A 147 10.23 19.28 -18.19
CA ASN A 147 10.27 18.48 -19.42
C ASN A 147 9.14 17.46 -19.43
N SER A 148 8.71 17.02 -20.61
CA SER A 148 7.66 16.00 -20.75
C SER A 148 8.18 14.59 -20.47
N ILE A 149 7.39 13.82 -19.72
CA ILE A 149 7.66 12.42 -19.42
C ILE A 149 6.74 11.58 -20.31
N ASP A 150 7.34 10.80 -21.19
CA ASP A 150 6.62 9.98 -22.16
C ASP A 150 6.77 8.48 -21.87
N GLN A 151 7.79 8.07 -21.12
CA GLN A 151 8.14 6.66 -20.94
C GLN A 151 8.28 6.35 -19.44
N ALA A 152 7.80 5.20 -19.00
CA ALA A 152 7.88 4.79 -17.61
C ALA A 152 8.13 3.29 -17.46
N VAL A 153 9.05 2.93 -16.57
CA VAL A 153 9.08 1.58 -15.98
C VAL A 153 8.34 1.66 -14.65
N ILE A 154 7.24 0.93 -14.53
CA ILE A 154 6.36 0.92 -13.35
C ILE A 154 6.61 -0.34 -12.52
N GLY A 155 6.80 -0.16 -11.22
CA GLY A 155 6.95 -1.27 -10.27
C GLY A 155 5.63 -2.04 -10.06
N ARG A 156 5.72 -3.37 -10.07
CA ARG A 156 4.62 -4.27 -9.67
C ARG A 156 5.08 -5.33 -8.68
N PRO A 157 4.19 -5.79 -7.77
CA PRO A 157 4.49 -6.95 -6.95
C PRO A 157 4.57 -8.21 -7.82
N ILE A 158 5.11 -9.29 -7.25
CA ILE A 158 5.09 -10.60 -7.90
C ILE A 158 3.63 -11.04 -8.07
N ASN A 159 2.88 -10.96 -6.97
CA ASN A 159 1.46 -11.24 -6.92
C ASN A 159 0.67 -10.03 -6.41
N PHE A 160 -0.36 -9.63 -7.17
CA PHE A 160 -1.35 -8.65 -6.72
C PHE A 160 -2.30 -9.27 -5.68
N GLN A 161 -3.18 -8.45 -5.10
CA GLN A 161 -3.95 -8.81 -3.90
C GLN A 161 -5.03 -9.89 -4.11
N GLY A 162 -5.18 -10.45 -5.32
CA GLY A 162 -6.20 -11.42 -5.68
C GLY A 162 -5.90 -12.86 -5.28
N THR A 163 -6.94 -13.61 -4.93
CA THR A 163 -6.85 -15.08 -4.78
C THR A 163 -6.98 -15.82 -6.12
N GLY A 164 -7.21 -15.10 -7.22
CA GLY A 164 -7.33 -15.65 -8.58
C GLY A 164 -6.01 -16.02 -9.25
N GLY A 165 -4.87 -15.90 -8.55
CA GLY A 165 -3.54 -16.21 -9.10
C GLY A 165 -3.22 -15.35 -10.31
N GLU A 166 -2.81 -15.99 -11.40
CA GLU A 166 -2.33 -15.29 -12.60
C GLU A 166 -3.40 -14.44 -13.30
N GLU A 167 -4.68 -14.85 -13.26
CA GLU A 167 -5.76 -14.04 -13.82
C GLU A 167 -5.92 -12.71 -13.07
N ALA A 168 -5.78 -12.74 -11.74
CA ALA A 168 -5.81 -11.53 -10.92
C ALA A 168 -4.60 -10.61 -11.21
N ASN A 169 -3.42 -11.19 -11.45
CA ASN A 169 -2.23 -10.45 -11.85
C ASN A 169 -2.43 -9.75 -13.19
N GLN A 170 -2.94 -10.46 -14.20
CA GLN A 170 -3.21 -9.90 -15.52
C GLN A 170 -4.25 -8.78 -15.47
N GLN A 171 -5.32 -8.96 -14.69
CA GLN A 171 -6.33 -7.92 -14.49
C GLN A 171 -5.72 -6.68 -13.85
N ALA A 172 -4.98 -6.84 -12.74
CA ALA A 172 -4.35 -5.75 -12.00
C ALA A 172 -3.34 -4.98 -12.86
N GLN A 173 -2.44 -5.69 -13.55
CA GLN A 173 -1.47 -5.08 -14.45
C GLN A 173 -2.17 -4.38 -15.62
N GLY A 174 -3.24 -4.96 -16.16
CA GLY A 174 -4.04 -4.33 -17.21
C GLY A 174 -4.69 -3.01 -16.76
N ILE A 175 -5.18 -2.93 -15.51
CA ILE A 175 -5.69 -1.68 -14.93
C ILE A 175 -4.58 -0.63 -14.82
N LEU A 176 -3.41 -1.01 -14.28
CA LEU A 176 -2.25 -0.11 -14.19
C LEU A 176 -1.82 0.39 -15.57
N GLN A 177 -1.76 -0.50 -16.57
CA GLN A 177 -1.32 -0.16 -17.93
C GLN A 177 -2.28 0.85 -18.59
N ARG A 178 -3.60 0.60 -18.51
CA ARG A 178 -4.60 1.53 -19.06
C ARG A 178 -4.62 2.86 -18.32
N ALA A 179 -4.52 2.84 -16.99
CA ALA A 179 -4.44 4.06 -16.19
C ALA A 179 -3.18 4.89 -16.53
N ALA A 180 -2.01 4.25 -16.67
CA ALA A 180 -0.78 4.91 -17.07
C ALA A 180 -0.87 5.49 -18.50
N ALA A 181 -1.41 4.74 -19.45
CA ALA A 181 -1.60 5.22 -20.82
C ALA A 181 -2.51 6.44 -20.86
N ARG A 182 -3.64 6.41 -20.13
CA ARG A 182 -4.57 7.53 -19.99
C ARG A 182 -3.93 8.74 -19.29
N ALA A 183 -3.06 8.52 -18.30
CA ALA A 183 -2.29 9.57 -17.66
C ALA A 183 -1.26 10.24 -18.59
N GLY A 184 -1.01 9.65 -19.77
CA GLY A 184 -0.20 10.24 -20.83
C GLY A 184 1.18 9.62 -21.02
N PHE A 185 1.45 8.45 -20.43
CA PHE A 185 2.64 7.67 -20.75
C PHE A 185 2.43 6.92 -22.08
N LYS A 186 3.41 6.99 -23.00
CA LYS A 186 3.38 6.37 -24.33
C LYS A 186 3.98 4.96 -24.30
N ASP A 187 5.17 4.83 -23.70
CA ASP A 187 5.85 3.54 -23.53
C ASP A 187 5.84 3.17 -22.06
N ILE A 188 5.22 2.03 -21.74
CA ILE A 188 5.02 1.56 -20.37
C ILE A 188 5.57 0.14 -20.28
N GLU A 189 6.54 -0.04 -19.40
CA GLU A 189 7.07 -1.36 -19.04
C GLU A 189 6.81 -1.63 -17.57
N PHE A 190 6.60 -2.90 -17.21
CA PHE A 190 6.48 -3.31 -15.81
C PHE A 190 7.71 -4.10 -15.36
N GLN A 191 8.13 -3.88 -14.12
CA GLN A 191 9.18 -4.69 -13.51
C GLN A 191 8.76 -5.11 -12.11
N PHE A 192 9.14 -6.33 -11.72
CA PHE A 192 8.96 -6.80 -10.36
C PHE A 192 9.71 -5.90 -9.38
N GLU A 193 9.01 -5.43 -8.36
CA GLU A 193 9.56 -4.61 -7.28
C GLU A 193 10.83 -5.19 -6.64
N PRO A 194 10.88 -6.48 -6.23
CA PRO A 194 12.10 -7.05 -5.67
C PRO A 194 13.26 -7.14 -6.68
N VAL A 195 12.96 -7.32 -7.98
CA VAL A 195 13.99 -7.29 -9.03
C VAL A 195 14.54 -5.89 -9.15
N ALA A 196 13.67 -4.88 -9.24
CA ALA A 196 14.06 -3.48 -9.31
C ALA A 196 14.92 -3.08 -8.11
N ALA A 197 14.47 -3.35 -6.88
CA ALA A 197 15.26 -3.03 -5.69
C ALA A 197 16.65 -3.71 -5.70
N GLY A 198 16.70 -4.93 -6.21
CA GLY A 198 17.95 -5.66 -6.43
C GLY A 198 18.91 -4.98 -7.42
N LEU A 199 18.40 -4.40 -8.51
CA LEU A 199 19.22 -3.71 -9.51
C LEU A 199 19.94 -2.47 -8.94
N ASP A 200 19.34 -1.78 -7.97
CA ASP A 200 20.04 -0.67 -7.31
C ASP A 200 21.16 -1.17 -6.39
N PHE A 201 20.93 -2.27 -5.66
CA PHE A 201 21.97 -2.92 -4.87
C PHE A 201 23.11 -3.47 -5.74
N GLU A 202 22.78 -4.07 -6.89
CA GLU A 202 23.75 -4.62 -7.84
C GLU A 202 24.78 -3.58 -8.31
N ALA A 203 24.39 -2.30 -8.43
CA ALA A 203 25.29 -1.23 -8.81
C ALA A 203 26.46 -1.05 -7.82
N THR A 204 26.32 -1.56 -6.58
CA THR A 204 27.35 -1.51 -5.54
C THR A 204 28.28 -2.73 -5.53
N LEU A 205 27.96 -3.80 -6.27
CA LEU A 205 28.67 -5.08 -6.21
C LEU A 205 29.85 -5.13 -7.19
N ASN A 206 31.06 -5.41 -6.71
CA ASN A 206 32.25 -5.54 -7.58
C ASN A 206 32.49 -6.96 -8.11
N GLU A 207 31.74 -7.94 -7.64
CA GLU A 207 31.83 -9.36 -7.98
C GLU A 207 30.43 -9.94 -8.14
N GLU A 208 30.31 -11.09 -8.82
CA GLU A 208 29.03 -11.80 -8.89
C GLU A 208 28.65 -12.37 -7.52
N LYS A 209 27.38 -12.20 -7.14
CA LYS A 209 26.77 -12.78 -5.95
C LYS A 209 25.36 -13.29 -6.24
N THR A 210 25.00 -14.37 -5.57
CA THR A 210 23.61 -14.79 -5.42
C THR A 210 22.95 -13.97 -4.31
N VAL A 211 22.03 -13.09 -4.68
CA VAL A 211 21.36 -12.13 -3.78
C VAL A 211 19.90 -12.53 -3.60
N LEU A 212 19.48 -12.76 -2.36
CA LEU A 212 18.06 -12.86 -2.01
C LEU A 212 17.54 -11.48 -1.68
N VAL A 213 16.74 -10.90 -2.58
CA VAL A 213 15.99 -9.68 -2.30
C VAL A 213 14.70 -10.04 -1.59
N VAL A 214 14.45 -9.41 -0.44
CA VAL A 214 13.19 -9.49 0.30
C VAL A 214 12.63 -8.08 0.39
N ASP A 215 11.57 -7.81 -0.36
CA ASP A 215 10.87 -6.54 -0.36
C ASP A 215 9.60 -6.65 0.49
N ILE A 216 9.55 -5.93 1.61
CA ILE A 216 8.42 -5.90 2.53
C ILE A 216 7.75 -4.52 2.45
N GLY A 217 6.91 -4.38 1.43
CA GLY A 217 6.16 -3.17 1.13
C GLY A 217 4.99 -2.92 2.08
N GLY A 218 4.12 -1.98 1.69
CA GLY A 218 2.92 -1.64 2.46
C GLY A 218 1.83 -2.71 2.39
N GLY A 219 1.65 -3.37 1.24
CA GLY A 219 0.56 -4.33 1.02
C GLY A 219 1.00 -5.73 0.59
N THR A 220 2.27 -5.91 0.23
CA THR A 220 2.81 -7.18 -0.25
C THR A 220 4.19 -7.42 0.32
N THR A 221 4.58 -8.69 0.33
CA THR A 221 5.95 -9.12 0.55
C THR A 221 6.36 -9.94 -0.65
N ASP A 222 7.44 -9.52 -1.30
CA ASP A 222 7.90 -10.06 -2.56
C ASP A 222 9.38 -10.43 -2.44
N CYS A 223 9.71 -11.68 -2.74
CA CYS A 223 11.04 -12.24 -2.63
C CYS A 223 11.56 -12.62 -4.03
N SER A 224 12.81 -12.32 -4.34
CA SER A 224 13.47 -12.78 -5.56
C SER A 224 14.91 -13.17 -5.28
N LEU A 225 15.34 -14.31 -5.82
CA LEU A 225 16.73 -14.73 -5.78
C LEU A 225 17.36 -14.47 -7.14
N LEU A 226 18.42 -13.67 -7.17
CA LEU A 226 19.06 -13.23 -8.40
C LEU A 226 20.57 -13.45 -8.36
N LEU A 227 21.15 -13.78 -9.50
CA LEU A 227 22.57 -13.56 -9.76
C LEU A 227 22.78 -12.07 -10.09
N MET A 228 23.66 -11.42 -9.35
CA MET A 228 23.92 -9.99 -9.47
C MET A 228 25.41 -9.71 -9.50
N GLY A 229 25.84 -8.80 -10.37
CA GLY A 229 27.24 -8.38 -10.44
C GLY A 229 27.57 -7.68 -11.75
N PRO A 230 28.83 -7.24 -11.96
CA PRO A 230 29.23 -6.47 -13.13
C PRO A 230 28.81 -7.09 -14.47
N GLN A 231 28.81 -8.42 -14.57
CA GLN A 231 28.46 -9.16 -15.80
C GLN A 231 26.97 -9.14 -16.19
N TRP A 232 26.10 -8.73 -15.25
CA TRP A 232 24.65 -8.69 -15.44
C TRP A 232 24.09 -7.28 -15.63
N ARG A 233 24.81 -6.23 -15.18
CA ARG A 233 24.30 -4.85 -15.11
C ARG A 233 23.82 -4.30 -16.45
N ASP A 234 24.57 -4.55 -17.51
CA ASP A 234 24.31 -4.00 -18.85
C ASP A 234 23.51 -4.97 -19.74
N ARG A 235 23.04 -6.11 -19.20
CA ARG A 235 22.26 -7.08 -19.97
C ARG A 235 20.80 -6.66 -20.06
N ALA A 236 20.31 -6.51 -21.27
CA ALA A 236 18.88 -6.31 -21.54
C ALA A 236 18.05 -7.56 -21.21
N ASP A 237 18.59 -8.76 -21.43
CA ASP A 237 17.96 -10.02 -20.98
C ASP A 237 18.52 -10.44 -19.61
N ARG A 238 17.67 -10.30 -18.59
CA ARG A 238 17.95 -10.67 -17.20
C ARG A 238 17.28 -11.98 -16.79
N GLN A 239 16.52 -12.64 -17.67
CA GLN A 239 15.83 -13.89 -17.33
C GLN A 239 16.78 -14.96 -16.77
N PRO A 240 18.01 -15.17 -17.32
CA PRO A 240 18.94 -16.15 -16.77
C PRO A 240 19.49 -15.78 -15.38
N SER A 241 19.40 -14.50 -14.98
CA SER A 241 19.84 -14.05 -13.66
C SER A 241 18.78 -14.27 -12.58
N LEU A 242 17.50 -14.38 -12.94
CA LEU A 242 16.41 -14.57 -12.01
C LEU A 242 16.24 -16.07 -11.70
N LEU A 243 16.78 -16.50 -10.56
CA LEU A 243 16.78 -17.90 -10.16
C LEU A 243 15.45 -18.36 -9.58
N GLY A 244 14.67 -17.45 -9.00
CA GLY A 244 13.34 -17.75 -8.47
C GLY A 244 12.70 -16.53 -7.83
N HIS A 245 11.38 -16.55 -7.70
CA HIS A 245 10.61 -15.51 -7.05
C HIS A 245 9.36 -16.07 -6.36
N SER A 246 8.89 -15.38 -5.33
CA SER A 246 7.68 -15.73 -4.60
C SER A 246 7.15 -14.49 -3.90
N GLY A 247 5.84 -14.32 -3.83
CA GLY A 247 5.25 -13.15 -3.20
C GLY A 247 3.87 -13.42 -2.65
N CYS A 248 3.52 -12.70 -1.59
CA CYS A 248 2.21 -12.82 -0.95
C CYS A 248 1.63 -11.46 -0.56
N ARG A 249 0.30 -11.44 -0.42
CA ARG A 249 -0.49 -10.31 0.10
C ARG A 249 -0.37 -10.21 1.62
N VAL A 250 0.83 -9.93 2.09
CA VAL A 250 1.13 -9.57 3.49
C VAL A 250 2.15 -8.46 3.44
N GLY A 251 1.82 -7.28 3.94
CA GLY A 251 2.74 -6.16 4.02
C GLY A 251 2.65 -5.43 5.35
N GLY A 252 3.25 -4.23 5.39
CA GLY A 252 3.24 -3.36 6.56
C GLY A 252 1.85 -3.05 7.10
N ASN A 253 0.86 -2.88 6.21
CA ASN A 253 -0.52 -2.60 6.59
C ASN A 253 -1.15 -3.76 7.36
N ASP A 254 -0.83 -5.02 7.02
CA ASP A 254 -1.33 -6.18 7.76
C ASP A 254 -0.75 -6.22 9.18
N LEU A 255 0.50 -5.79 9.35
CA LEU A 255 1.11 -5.63 10.67
C LEU A 255 0.37 -4.58 11.51
N ASP A 256 -0.01 -3.46 10.88
CA ASP A 256 -0.75 -2.37 11.53
C ASP A 256 -2.14 -2.81 11.96
N ILE A 257 -2.85 -3.53 11.08
CA ILE A 257 -4.18 -4.08 11.34
C ILE A 257 -4.13 -5.10 12.47
N MET A 258 -3.14 -6.01 12.45
CA MET A 258 -2.96 -7.00 13.50
C MET A 258 -2.62 -6.34 14.85
N LEU A 259 -1.77 -5.32 14.86
CA LEU A 259 -1.48 -4.57 16.08
C LEU A 259 -2.70 -3.81 16.60
N ALA A 260 -3.45 -3.13 15.73
CA ALA A 260 -4.69 -2.45 16.08
C ALA A 260 -5.72 -3.44 16.65
N PHE A 261 -5.89 -4.59 15.98
CA PHE A 261 -6.82 -5.61 16.41
C PHE A 261 -6.43 -6.22 17.75
N LYS A 262 -5.15 -6.54 17.97
CA LYS A 262 -4.72 -7.24 19.20
C LYS A 262 -4.54 -6.31 20.39
N GLN A 263 -4.03 -5.10 20.18
CA GLN A 263 -3.62 -4.20 21.27
C GLN A 263 -4.60 -3.04 21.46
N LEU A 264 -5.23 -2.51 20.41
CA LEU A 264 -6.13 -1.36 20.54
C LEU A 264 -7.60 -1.78 20.75
N MET A 265 -8.13 -2.73 19.97
CA MET A 265 -9.54 -3.15 20.06
C MET A 265 -10.01 -3.65 21.46
N PRO A 266 -9.16 -4.16 22.38
CA PRO A 266 -9.60 -4.44 23.74
C PRO A 266 -10.16 -3.20 24.46
N LEU A 267 -9.65 -2.00 24.18
CA LEU A 267 -10.20 -0.73 24.70
C LEU A 267 -11.58 -0.39 24.14
N PHE A 268 -12.00 -1.09 23.09
CA PHE A 268 -13.28 -0.93 22.41
C PHE A 268 -14.27 -2.05 22.77
N GLY A 269 -13.85 -3.03 23.60
CA GLY A 269 -14.69 -4.13 24.07
C GLY A 269 -14.35 -5.49 23.44
N MET A 270 -13.34 -5.57 22.56
CA MET A 270 -12.91 -6.84 22.00
C MET A 270 -12.38 -7.77 23.09
N GLY A 271 -12.81 -9.03 23.06
CA GLY A 271 -12.48 -10.03 24.09
C GLY A 271 -13.33 -9.91 25.36
N GLY A 272 -14.26 -8.95 25.43
CA GLY A 272 -15.24 -8.85 26.50
C GLY A 272 -16.43 -9.79 26.33
N GLU A 273 -17.32 -9.73 27.32
CA GLU A 273 -18.53 -10.57 27.39
C GLU A 273 -19.78 -9.71 27.64
N THR A 274 -20.93 -10.29 27.40
CA THR A 274 -22.23 -9.76 27.84
C THR A 274 -22.42 -9.90 29.35
N GLU A 275 -23.42 -9.23 29.91
CA GLU A 275 -23.81 -9.42 31.33
C GLU A 275 -24.14 -10.88 31.69
N LYS A 276 -24.45 -11.71 30.68
CA LYS A 276 -24.76 -13.14 30.84
C LYS A 276 -23.55 -14.06 30.65
N GLY A 277 -22.34 -13.51 30.50
CA GLY A 277 -21.11 -14.28 30.29
C GLY A 277 -20.96 -14.87 28.88
N ILE A 278 -21.70 -14.33 27.90
CA ILE A 278 -21.55 -14.72 26.48
C ILE A 278 -20.51 -13.81 25.84
N ALA A 279 -19.48 -14.38 25.20
CA ALA A 279 -18.45 -13.63 24.50
C ALA A 279 -19.02 -12.70 23.41
N LEU A 280 -18.49 -11.48 23.35
CA LEU A 280 -18.84 -10.53 22.30
C LEU A 280 -18.29 -11.01 20.94
N PRO A 281 -19.01 -10.80 19.83
CA PRO A 281 -18.57 -11.25 18.52
C PRO A 281 -17.33 -10.46 18.07
N ALA A 282 -16.29 -11.16 17.59
CA ALA A 282 -15.04 -10.52 17.14
C ALA A 282 -15.17 -9.80 15.78
N LEU A 283 -16.13 -10.20 14.94
CA LEU A 283 -16.22 -9.74 13.54
C LEU A 283 -16.39 -8.22 13.41
N PRO A 284 -17.25 -7.51 14.18
CA PRO A 284 -17.36 -6.05 14.07
C PRO A 284 -16.05 -5.32 14.39
N TYR A 285 -15.26 -5.84 15.33
CA TYR A 285 -13.96 -5.28 15.71
C TYR A 285 -12.92 -5.48 14.62
N TRP A 286 -12.87 -6.68 14.03
CA TRP A 286 -11.99 -6.95 12.89
C TRP A 286 -12.33 -6.05 11.71
N ASN A 287 -13.62 -6.02 11.34
CA ASN A 287 -14.09 -5.23 10.21
C ASN A 287 -13.82 -3.72 10.40
N ALA A 288 -13.81 -3.23 11.64
CA ALA A 288 -13.45 -1.84 11.95
C ALA A 288 -12.01 -1.50 11.56
N VAL A 289 -11.06 -2.40 11.78
CA VAL A 289 -9.63 -2.16 11.55
C VAL A 289 -9.12 -2.74 10.24
N ALA A 290 -9.87 -3.63 9.57
CA ALA A 290 -9.52 -4.23 8.28
C ALA A 290 -9.59 -3.22 7.11
N THR A 291 -8.83 -2.13 7.20
CA THR A 291 -8.85 -1.00 6.24
C THR A 291 -8.30 -1.35 4.85
N ASN A 292 -7.66 -2.52 4.71
CA ASN A 292 -7.22 -3.07 3.43
C ASN A 292 -8.27 -4.02 2.80
N ASP A 293 -9.45 -4.18 3.41
CA ASP A 293 -10.53 -5.06 2.98
C ASP A 293 -11.82 -4.26 2.77
N VAL A 294 -12.19 -4.04 1.49
CA VAL A 294 -13.38 -3.25 1.11
C VAL A 294 -14.68 -3.89 1.59
N PRO A 295 -14.95 -5.20 1.37
CA PRO A 295 -16.08 -5.87 1.99
C PRO A 295 -16.17 -5.65 3.49
N ALA A 296 -15.08 -5.84 4.23
CA ALA A 296 -15.08 -5.69 5.68
C ALA A 296 -15.43 -4.25 6.11
N GLN A 297 -14.85 -3.24 5.46
CA GLN A 297 -15.18 -1.83 5.74
C GLN A 297 -16.61 -1.48 5.34
N SER A 298 -17.10 -1.98 4.21
CA SER A 298 -18.49 -1.79 3.77
C SER A 298 -19.48 -2.39 4.78
N ASP A 299 -19.17 -3.59 5.29
CA ASP A 299 -19.99 -4.25 6.30
C ASP A 299 -19.95 -3.49 7.63
N PHE A 300 -18.76 -3.03 8.06
CA PHE A 300 -18.61 -2.24 9.28
C PHE A 300 -19.45 -0.96 9.24
N TYR A 301 -19.39 -0.20 8.14
CA TYR A 301 -20.14 1.05 7.99
C TYR A 301 -21.59 0.85 7.51
N SER A 302 -22.08 -0.39 7.47
CA SER A 302 -23.46 -0.67 7.10
C SER A 302 -24.46 -0.27 8.20
N THR A 303 -25.66 0.15 7.79
CA THR A 303 -26.78 0.41 8.72
C THR A 303 -27.11 -0.79 9.60
N ALA A 304 -26.91 -2.01 9.07
CA ALA A 304 -27.11 -3.25 9.80
C ALA A 304 -26.11 -3.38 10.96
N ASN A 305 -24.82 -3.16 10.70
CA ASN A 305 -23.80 -3.17 11.74
C ASN A 305 -24.01 -2.04 12.75
N GLY A 306 -24.44 -0.85 12.32
CA GLY A 306 -24.80 0.23 13.24
C GLY A 306 -25.90 -0.15 14.25
N ARG A 307 -26.88 -0.97 13.84
CA ARG A 307 -27.88 -1.54 14.77
C ARG A 307 -27.26 -2.58 15.70
N LEU A 308 -26.47 -3.49 15.15
CA LEU A 308 -25.75 -4.50 15.94
C LEU A 308 -24.89 -3.86 17.04
N LEU A 309 -24.12 -2.82 16.73
CA LEU A 309 -23.29 -2.12 17.72
C LEU A 309 -24.12 -1.54 18.87
N ARG A 310 -25.31 -0.99 18.58
CA ARG A 310 -26.22 -0.48 19.62
C ARG A 310 -26.80 -1.59 20.50
N ASP A 311 -27.12 -2.74 19.91
CA ASP A 311 -27.54 -3.92 20.68
C ASP A 311 -26.40 -4.46 21.56
N LEU A 312 -25.18 -4.52 21.03
CA LEU A 312 -24.00 -4.93 21.81
C LEU A 312 -23.75 -4.00 23.01
N ILE A 313 -23.94 -2.68 22.85
CA ILE A 313 -23.81 -1.72 23.97
C ILE A 313 -24.84 -2.01 25.06
N ARG A 314 -26.06 -2.42 24.71
CA ARG A 314 -27.10 -2.73 25.71
C ARG A 314 -26.76 -3.99 26.50
N ASP A 315 -26.15 -4.98 25.85
CA ASP A 315 -25.99 -6.31 26.42
C ASP A 315 -24.58 -6.55 27.01
N ALA A 316 -23.59 -5.73 26.67
CA ALA A 316 -22.19 -5.85 27.12
C ALA A 316 -22.03 -5.61 28.62
N ALA A 317 -21.15 -6.39 29.27
CA ALA A 317 -20.76 -6.16 30.66
C ALA A 317 -19.96 -4.84 30.83
N GLU A 318 -19.24 -4.41 29.79
CA GLU A 318 -18.49 -3.15 29.75
C GLU A 318 -18.99 -2.24 28.60
N PRO A 319 -20.19 -1.66 28.72
CA PRO A 319 -20.84 -0.94 27.62
C PRO A 319 -20.07 0.31 27.19
N GLU A 320 -19.34 0.96 28.10
CA GLU A 320 -18.53 2.14 27.79
C GLU A 320 -17.41 1.83 26.79
N LYS A 321 -16.80 0.64 26.86
CA LYS A 321 -15.80 0.22 25.87
C LYS A 321 -16.44 0.05 24.49
N VAL A 322 -17.60 -0.60 24.40
CA VAL A 322 -18.30 -0.81 23.12
C VAL A 322 -18.79 0.51 22.50
N LYS A 323 -19.11 1.53 23.31
CA LYS A 323 -19.40 2.89 22.82
C LYS A 323 -18.22 3.51 22.06
N HIS A 324 -16.96 3.18 22.40
CA HIS A 324 -15.81 3.60 21.60
C HIS A 324 -15.91 3.05 20.17
N LEU A 325 -16.32 1.80 20.00
CA LEU A 325 -16.48 1.21 18.65
C LEU A 325 -17.62 1.87 17.89
N LEU A 326 -18.73 2.19 18.57
CA LEU A 326 -19.82 2.95 17.97
C LEU A 326 -19.37 4.35 17.52
N LYS A 327 -18.50 5.01 18.30
CA LYS A 327 -17.90 6.29 17.89
C LYS A 327 -17.06 6.14 16.62
N VAL A 328 -16.26 5.07 16.52
CA VAL A 328 -15.50 4.77 15.30
C VAL A 328 -16.41 4.60 14.09
N TYR A 329 -17.53 3.90 14.27
CA TYR A 329 -18.55 3.73 13.23
C TYR A 329 -19.20 5.06 12.82
N GLN A 330 -19.64 5.86 13.78
CA GLN A 330 -20.35 7.12 13.52
C GLN A 330 -19.46 8.15 12.84
N GLN A 331 -18.22 8.30 13.32
CA GLN A 331 -17.29 9.35 12.88
C GLN A 331 -16.25 8.85 11.85
N ARG A 332 -16.48 7.68 11.27
CA ARG A 332 -15.60 7.06 10.25
C ARG A 332 -14.12 7.01 10.62
N LEU A 333 -13.79 6.62 11.86
CA LEU A 333 -12.43 6.74 12.43
C LEU A 333 -11.51 5.52 12.19
N SER A 334 -11.91 4.55 11.36
CA SER A 334 -11.13 3.32 11.11
C SER A 334 -9.68 3.59 10.71
N TYR A 335 -9.44 4.49 9.75
CA TYR A 335 -8.09 4.80 9.30
C TYR A 335 -7.26 5.50 10.38
N ARG A 336 -7.88 6.38 11.17
CA ARG A 336 -7.19 7.06 12.27
C ARG A 336 -6.72 6.07 13.35
N LEU A 337 -7.51 5.03 13.58
CA LEU A 337 -7.18 3.96 14.51
C LEU A 337 -6.04 3.06 14.02
N VAL A 338 -6.10 2.63 12.76
CA VAL A 338 -5.00 1.84 12.15
C VAL A 338 -3.73 2.68 12.04
N ARG A 339 -3.83 3.98 11.78
CA ARG A 339 -2.69 4.90 11.79
C ARG A 339 -2.03 4.99 13.17
N ALA A 340 -2.80 5.05 14.25
CA ALA A 340 -2.25 5.03 15.61
C ALA A 340 -1.44 3.73 15.85
N ALA A 341 -1.89 2.60 15.30
CA ALA A 341 -1.14 1.34 15.34
C ALA A 341 0.12 1.39 14.45
N GLU A 342 0.06 1.98 13.25
CA GLU A 342 1.22 2.17 12.37
C GLU A 342 2.31 3.03 13.02
N GLU A 343 1.94 4.16 13.62
CA GLU A 343 2.85 5.02 14.36
C GLU A 343 3.48 4.29 15.55
N SER A 344 2.69 3.47 16.26
CA SER A 344 3.15 2.61 17.35
C SER A 344 4.15 1.55 16.87
N LYS A 345 3.85 0.86 15.76
CA LYS A 345 4.74 -0.14 15.12
C LYS A 345 6.08 0.48 14.72
N ILE A 346 6.05 1.66 14.11
CA ILE A 346 7.26 2.39 13.71
C ILE A 346 8.09 2.75 14.95
N ALA A 347 7.46 3.31 16.00
CA ALA A 347 8.16 3.70 17.23
C ALA A 347 8.80 2.48 17.94
N LEU A 348 8.08 1.36 18.03
CA LEU A 348 8.55 0.08 18.60
C LEU A 348 9.70 -0.59 17.82
N SER A 349 10.06 -0.06 16.64
CA SER A 349 11.27 -0.48 15.93
C SER A 349 12.55 0.02 16.61
N SER A 350 12.45 1.02 17.50
CA SER A 350 13.58 1.60 18.23
C SER A 350 13.39 1.66 19.76
N GLN A 351 12.19 1.36 20.24
CA GLN A 351 11.80 1.46 21.65
C GLN A 351 11.18 0.14 22.12
N GLU A 352 11.40 -0.23 23.39
CA GLU A 352 10.83 -1.46 23.97
C GLU A 352 9.34 -1.34 24.30
N SER A 353 8.88 -0.11 24.57
CA SER A 353 7.48 0.21 24.88
C SER A 353 7.15 1.63 24.49
N ILE A 354 5.89 1.88 24.15
CA ILE A 354 5.35 3.19 23.78
C ILE A 354 3.95 3.37 24.37
N CYS A 355 3.58 4.63 24.63
CA CYS A 355 2.20 4.98 25.02
C CYS A 355 1.48 5.55 23.79
N THR A 356 0.46 4.85 23.30
CA THR A 356 -0.34 5.23 22.13
C THR A 356 -1.52 6.09 22.58
N PRO A 357 -1.57 7.38 22.21
CA PRO A 357 -2.70 8.23 22.52
C PRO A 357 -3.90 7.96 21.59
N LEU A 358 -5.08 7.83 22.17
CA LEU A 358 -6.36 7.67 21.48
C LEU A 358 -7.33 8.80 21.83
N ALA A 359 -6.81 10.02 22.00
CA ALA A 359 -7.58 11.22 22.37
C ALA A 359 -8.79 11.51 21.44
N PHE A 360 -8.70 11.06 20.18
CA PHE A 360 -9.78 11.17 19.19
C PHE A 360 -10.99 10.26 19.51
N ILE A 361 -10.80 9.24 20.33
CA ILE A 361 -11.87 8.40 20.87
C ILE A 361 -12.37 8.98 22.19
N GLN A 362 -11.46 9.22 23.14
CA GLN A 362 -11.75 9.83 24.43
C GLN A 362 -10.48 10.54 24.94
N GLN A 363 -10.62 11.74 25.51
CA GLN A 363 -9.53 12.70 25.75
C GLN A 363 -8.31 12.12 26.49
N GLU A 364 -8.51 11.18 27.41
CA GLU A 364 -7.46 10.55 28.21
C GLU A 364 -7.26 9.05 27.90
N LEU A 365 -7.86 8.55 26.80
CA LEU A 365 -7.69 7.16 26.42
C LEU A 365 -6.30 6.95 25.83
N THR A 366 -5.53 6.06 26.45
CA THR A 366 -4.18 5.68 26.02
C THR A 366 -3.97 4.19 26.20
N GLU A 367 -3.13 3.58 25.37
CA GLU A 367 -2.69 2.18 25.53
C GLU A 367 -1.18 2.11 25.62
N THR A 368 -0.63 1.27 26.51
CA THR A 368 0.82 1.02 26.54
C THR A 368 1.12 -0.25 25.77
N ILE A 369 1.81 -0.11 24.64
CA ILE A 369 2.16 -1.23 23.77
C ILE A 369 3.65 -1.52 23.93
N ARG A 370 3.97 -2.80 24.13
CA ARG A 370 5.36 -3.29 24.23
C ARG A 370 5.79 -4.05 22.98
N GLN A 371 7.09 -4.20 22.81
CA GLN A 371 7.67 -4.90 21.66
C GLN A 371 7.37 -6.41 21.63
N ASP A 372 7.23 -7.05 22.79
CA ASP A 372 6.79 -8.46 22.90
C ASP A 372 5.34 -8.64 22.43
N GLN A 373 4.46 -7.71 22.79
CA GLN A 373 3.07 -7.67 22.33
C GLN A 373 2.95 -7.42 20.83
N LEU A 374 3.82 -6.56 20.26
CA LEU A 374 3.94 -6.40 18.82
C LEU A 374 4.34 -7.73 18.16
N ALA A 375 5.37 -8.40 18.69
CA ALA A 375 5.84 -9.68 18.16
C ALA A 375 4.76 -10.75 18.17
N GLU A 376 3.98 -10.84 19.25
CA GLU A 376 2.83 -11.74 19.32
C GLU A 376 1.75 -11.39 18.27
N ALA A 377 1.40 -10.10 18.17
CA ALA A 377 0.37 -9.64 17.25
C ALA A 377 0.71 -9.94 15.78
N ILE A 378 1.98 -9.81 15.39
CA ILE A 378 2.43 -10.00 14.00
C ILE A 378 2.93 -11.41 13.69
N SER A 379 2.81 -12.37 14.63
CA SER A 379 3.33 -13.73 14.46
C SER A 379 2.82 -14.44 13.19
N GLN A 380 1.52 -14.31 12.89
CA GLN A 380 0.92 -14.92 11.69
C GLN A 380 1.41 -14.26 10.37
N PRO A 381 1.36 -12.92 10.21
CA PRO A 381 2.01 -12.24 9.09
C PRO A 381 3.48 -12.62 8.90
N LEU A 382 4.24 -12.72 10.00
CA LEU A 382 5.66 -13.04 9.97
C LEU A 382 5.93 -14.44 9.41
N LEU A 383 5.13 -15.44 9.81
CA LEU A 383 5.22 -16.79 9.25
C LEU A 383 4.99 -16.79 7.74
N ARG A 384 3.97 -16.05 7.26
CA ARG A 384 3.67 -15.96 5.82
C ARG A 384 4.80 -15.31 5.01
N ILE A 385 5.54 -14.38 5.62
CA ILE A 385 6.74 -13.77 5.02
C ILE A 385 7.87 -14.81 4.92
N GLN A 386 8.12 -15.57 6.00
CA GLN A 386 9.12 -16.63 6.00
C GLN A 386 8.81 -17.74 4.99
N GLU A 387 7.52 -18.06 4.79
CA GLU A 387 7.07 -19.00 3.76
C GLU A 387 7.48 -18.55 2.35
N GLN A 388 7.46 -17.24 2.03
CA GLN A 388 7.89 -16.76 0.71
C GLN A 388 9.38 -16.96 0.49
N VAL A 389 10.19 -16.69 1.53
CA VAL A 389 11.63 -16.96 1.49
C VAL A 389 11.89 -18.45 1.24
N SER A 390 11.22 -19.33 1.99
CA SER A 390 11.33 -20.79 1.79
C SER A 390 10.92 -21.21 0.37
N ALA A 391 9.84 -20.64 -0.17
CA ALA A 391 9.36 -20.95 -1.51
C ALA A 391 10.37 -20.54 -2.61
N VAL A 392 11.00 -19.37 -2.49
CA VAL A 392 12.06 -18.94 -3.42
C VAL A 392 13.26 -19.88 -3.38
N LEU A 393 13.70 -20.28 -2.19
CA LEU A 393 14.85 -21.18 -2.03
C LEU A 393 14.55 -22.58 -2.59
N ALA A 394 13.34 -23.08 -2.39
CA ALA A 394 12.91 -24.37 -2.91
C ALA A 394 12.87 -24.40 -4.45
N THR A 395 12.41 -23.32 -5.08
CA THR A 395 12.27 -23.22 -6.54
C THR A 395 13.60 -22.94 -7.25
N SER A 396 14.50 -22.18 -6.62
CA SER A 396 15.78 -21.77 -7.22
C SER A 396 16.91 -22.79 -7.11
N GLN A 397 16.82 -23.75 -6.17
CA GLN A 397 17.88 -24.72 -5.86
C GLN A 397 19.26 -24.07 -5.60
N ALA A 398 19.28 -22.81 -5.15
CA ALA A 398 20.49 -22.05 -4.88
C ALA A 398 20.48 -21.46 -3.47
N THR A 399 21.66 -21.29 -2.88
CA THR A 399 21.82 -20.66 -1.57
C THR A 399 22.24 -19.21 -1.75
N PRO A 400 21.53 -18.24 -1.12
CA PRO A 400 21.95 -16.84 -1.16
C PRO A 400 23.27 -16.65 -0.44
N GLN A 401 24.09 -15.76 -0.97
CA GLN A 401 25.32 -15.29 -0.33
C GLN A 401 25.07 -14.00 0.46
N VAL A 402 23.96 -13.30 0.19
CA VAL A 402 23.54 -12.09 0.91
C VAL A 402 22.03 -11.94 0.81
N ILE A 403 21.42 -11.45 1.89
CA ILE A 403 20.01 -11.04 1.94
C ILE A 403 19.99 -9.52 1.80
N TYR A 404 19.34 -9.02 0.76
CA TYR A 404 19.05 -7.61 0.59
C TYR A 404 17.61 -7.34 1.03
N LEU A 405 17.45 -6.68 2.17
CA LEU A 405 16.14 -6.37 2.75
C LEU A 405 15.76 -4.91 2.43
N THR A 406 14.57 -4.72 1.88
CA THR A 406 14.03 -3.41 1.46
C THR A 406 12.53 -3.30 1.75
N GLY A 407 11.97 -2.10 1.61
CA GLY A 407 10.58 -1.79 1.90
C GLY A 407 10.40 -1.13 3.27
N GLY A 408 9.35 -0.34 3.47
CA GLY A 408 9.18 0.46 4.69
C GLY A 408 9.15 -0.36 5.99
N SER A 409 8.71 -1.62 5.91
CA SER A 409 8.66 -2.55 7.05
C SER A 409 10.00 -3.24 7.33
N ALA A 410 10.98 -3.17 6.42
CA ALA A 410 12.33 -3.74 6.57
C ALA A 410 13.09 -3.22 7.80
N ARG A 411 12.70 -2.06 8.33
CA ARG A 411 13.30 -1.46 9.52
C ARG A 411 12.95 -2.19 10.81
N SER A 412 11.92 -3.03 10.80
CA SER A 412 11.49 -3.78 11.97
C SER A 412 12.59 -4.74 12.46
N PRO A 413 13.06 -4.62 13.71
CA PRO A 413 14.02 -5.56 14.29
C PRO A 413 13.47 -6.99 14.34
N LEU A 414 12.16 -7.14 14.51
CA LEU A 414 11.48 -8.44 14.55
C LEU A 414 11.59 -9.16 13.20
N LEU A 415 11.37 -8.43 12.09
CA LEU A 415 11.50 -8.99 10.74
C LEU A 415 12.95 -9.38 10.43
N ARG A 416 13.91 -8.51 10.75
CA ARG A 416 15.35 -8.79 10.57
C ARG A 416 15.79 -10.04 11.33
N ARG A 417 15.38 -10.14 12.60
CA ARG A 417 15.68 -11.30 13.45
C ARG A 417 15.08 -12.58 12.90
N ALA A 418 13.83 -12.54 12.43
CA ALA A 418 13.16 -13.71 11.88
C ALA A 418 13.84 -14.23 10.60
N LEU A 419 14.27 -13.33 9.71
CA LEU A 419 15.01 -13.70 8.50
C LEU A 419 16.40 -14.25 8.83
N GLN A 420 17.11 -13.65 9.78
CA GLN A 420 18.43 -14.13 10.23
C GLN A 420 18.35 -15.48 10.93
N GLN A 421 17.27 -15.76 11.66
CA GLN A 421 17.02 -17.08 12.27
C GLN A 421 16.70 -18.13 11.20
N GLN A 422 15.99 -17.76 10.14
CA GLN A 422 15.67 -18.65 9.03
C GLN A 422 16.89 -18.97 8.15
N LEU A 423 17.79 -18.00 7.95
CA LEU A 423 19.00 -18.12 7.14
C LEU A 423 20.25 -17.76 7.95
N PRO A 424 20.65 -18.63 8.91
CA PRO A 424 21.79 -18.34 9.78
C PRO A 424 23.09 -18.26 8.99
N GLY A 425 23.91 -17.25 9.32
CA GLY A 425 25.23 -17.05 8.70
C GLY A 425 25.20 -16.31 7.36
N ILE A 426 24.03 -16.04 6.77
CA ILE A 426 23.94 -15.21 5.56
C ILE A 426 23.91 -13.73 5.97
N PRO A 427 24.83 -12.89 5.46
CA PRO A 427 24.81 -11.45 5.72
C PRO A 427 23.49 -10.81 5.31
N LEU A 428 22.91 -10.00 6.20
CA LEU A 428 21.73 -9.19 5.91
C LEU A 428 22.16 -7.73 5.72
N VAL A 429 21.92 -7.19 4.53
CA VAL A 429 22.21 -5.80 4.17
C VAL A 429 20.88 -5.05 4.02
N GLY A 430 20.82 -3.85 4.60
CA GLY A 430 19.67 -2.96 4.43
C GLY A 430 19.87 -2.00 3.26
N GLY A 431 18.84 -1.84 2.44
CA GLY A 431 18.78 -0.83 1.39
C GLY A 431 18.37 0.56 1.90
N ASN A 432 18.22 1.50 0.96
CA ASN A 432 17.38 2.66 1.21
C ASN A 432 15.92 2.17 1.23
N ASP A 433 15.36 2.02 2.43
CA ASP A 433 14.11 1.29 2.72
C ASP A 433 12.90 1.73 1.87
N PHE A 434 12.92 2.94 1.30
CA PHE A 434 11.84 3.45 0.45
C PHE A 434 12.26 3.85 -0.97
N GLY A 435 13.57 3.95 -1.24
CA GLY A 435 14.06 4.46 -2.53
C GLY A 435 14.60 3.40 -3.47
N SER A 436 14.93 2.21 -2.97
CA SER A 436 15.65 1.19 -3.73
C SER A 436 14.86 0.68 -4.94
N VAL A 437 13.55 0.45 -4.78
CA VAL A 437 12.66 0.03 -5.86
C VAL A 437 12.66 1.09 -6.96
N THR A 438 12.35 2.34 -6.64
CA THR A 438 12.28 3.45 -7.58
C THR A 438 13.59 3.71 -8.31
N ALA A 439 14.71 3.67 -7.58
CA ALA A 439 16.05 3.82 -8.13
C ALA A 439 16.36 2.68 -9.12
N GLY A 440 16.05 1.45 -8.75
CA GLY A 440 16.15 0.27 -9.60
C GLY A 440 15.30 0.33 -10.87
N LEU A 441 14.06 0.81 -10.77
CA LEU A 441 13.18 1.03 -11.92
C LEU A 441 13.79 2.06 -12.88
N ALA A 442 14.40 3.13 -12.38
CA ALA A 442 15.07 4.12 -13.23
C ALA A 442 16.31 3.55 -13.93
N ARG A 443 17.08 2.67 -13.25
CA ARG A 443 18.19 1.93 -13.87
C ARG A 443 17.69 0.99 -14.96
N TRP A 444 16.60 0.26 -14.70
CA TRP A 444 15.98 -0.61 -15.70
C TRP A 444 15.49 0.18 -16.91
N ALA A 445 14.85 1.34 -16.67
CA ALA A 445 14.42 2.25 -17.72
C ALA A 445 15.60 2.73 -18.59
N GLN A 446 16.75 2.98 -18.00
CA GLN A 446 17.97 3.34 -18.73
C GLN A 446 18.47 2.21 -19.63
N THR A 447 18.38 0.96 -19.20
CA THR A 447 18.77 -0.20 -20.02
C THR A 447 17.80 -0.43 -21.18
N LEU A 448 16.51 -0.12 -21.00
CA LEU A 448 15.47 -0.38 -22.01
C LEU A 448 15.26 0.73 -23.03
N PHE A 449 15.30 2.00 -22.60
CA PHE A 449 14.91 3.14 -23.43
C PHE A 449 16.10 3.95 -23.98
N ARG A 450 17.33 3.50 -23.72
CA ARG A 450 18.55 4.06 -24.30
C ARG A 450 19.02 3.22 -25.47
#